data_AF-A0A1X7PHL5-F1
#
_entry.id   AF-A0A1X7PHL5-F1
#
_cell.length_a   1.000
_cell.length_b   1.000
_cell.length_c   1.000
_cell.angle_alpha   90.00
_cell.angle_beta   90.00
_cell.angle_gamma   90.00
#
_symmetry.space_group_name_H-M   'P 1'
#
loop_
_entity.id
_entity.type
_entity.pdbx_description
1 polymer ?
#
loop_
_entity_poly.entity_id
_entity_poly.type
_entity_poly.pdbx_seq_one_letter_code
_entity_poly.pdbx_strand_id
1 'polypeptide(L)' 'MSIERTTVLRRLGAIIGIAGIALGLAGVLWDTLLPTPDANIGAGLLLLIGLPLTIIGVVLLVLAAVIDLRSGGQRRR' A
#
# COMPACT_ATOMS: atom_id res chain seq x y z
N MET A 1 -8.26 -9.24 -20.78
CA MET A 1 -7.63 -9.47 -19.47
C MET A 1 -8.75 -9.84 -18.51
N SER A 2 -8.72 -11.02 -17.86
CA SER A 2 -9.91 -11.50 -17.12
C SER A 2 -10.22 -10.59 -15.93
N ILE A 3 -11.51 -10.37 -15.65
CA ILE A 3 -12.04 -9.60 -14.51
C ILE A 3 -11.43 -10.06 -13.17
N GLU A 4 -11.06 -11.34 -13.12
CA GLU A 4 -10.37 -11.96 -12.00
C GLU A 4 -9.00 -11.32 -11.72
N ARG A 5 -8.21 -10.98 -12.75
CA ARG A 5 -6.89 -10.34 -12.56
C ARG A 5 -7.00 -8.93 -11.98
N THR A 6 -7.95 -8.11 -12.43
CA THR A 6 -8.14 -6.75 -11.88
C THR A 6 -8.65 -6.79 -10.44
N THR A 7 -9.51 -7.76 -10.12
CA THR A 7 -9.98 -7.99 -8.75
C THR A 7 -8.83 -8.41 -7.82
N VAL A 8 -7.95 -9.29 -8.27
CA VAL A 8 -6.76 -9.71 -7.51
C VAL A 8 -5.81 -8.52 -7.30
N LEU A 9 -5.52 -7.74 -8.36
CA LEU A 9 -4.69 -6.53 -8.28
C LEU A 9 -5.23 -5.53 -7.25
N ARG A 10 -6.54 -5.27 -7.25
CA ARG A 10 -7.18 -4.39 -6.26
C ARG A 10 -7.02 -4.89 -4.83
N ARG A 11 -7.28 -6.18 -4.60
CA ARG A 11 -7.16 -6.78 -3.26
C ARG A 11 -5.72 -6.73 -2.76
N LEU A 12 -4.76 -7.14 -3.59
CA LEU A 12 -3.34 -7.09 -3.23
C LEU A 12 -2.89 -5.66 -2.97
N GLY A 13 -3.27 -4.71 -3.84
CA GLY A 13 -2.95 -3.29 -3.65
C GLY A 13 -3.50 -2.73 -2.35
N ALA A 14 -4.75 -3.06 -2.01
CA ALA A 14 -5.36 -2.65 -0.74
C ALA A 14 -4.66 -3.27 0.47
N ILE A 15 -4.42 -4.59 0.46
CA ILE A 15 -3.78 -5.30 1.58
C ILE A 15 -2.37 -4.76 1.82
N ILE A 16 -1.56 -4.67 0.76
CA ILE A 16 -0.17 -4.20 0.84
C ILE A 16 -0.14 -2.72 1.28
N GLY A 17 -1.03 -1.90 0.72
CA GLY A 17 -1.14 -0.48 1.09
C GLY A 17 -1.51 -0.28 2.55
N ILE A 18 -2.52 -0.99 3.04
CA ILE A 18 -2.96 -0.93 4.44
C ILE A 18 -1.86 -1.44 5.38
N ALA A 19 -1.18 -2.54 5.04
CA ALA A 19 -0.06 -3.05 5.82
C ALA A 19 1.08 -2.03 5.92
N GLY A 20 1.41 -1.36 4.81
CA GLY A 20 2.40 -0.29 4.79
C GLY A 20 2.04 0.88 5.70
N ILE A 21 0.79 1.34 5.65
CA ILE A 21 0.27 2.41 6.52
C ILE A 21 0.33 1.98 7.99
N ALA A 22 -0.11 0.75 8.30
CA ALA A 22 -0.10 0.23 9.66
C ALA A 22 1.32 0.16 10.25
N LEU A 23 2.31 -0.27 9.45
CA LEU A 23 3.71 -0.25 9.87
C LEU A 23 4.22 1.17 10.11
N GLY A 24 3.91 2.11 9.21
CA GLY A 24 4.30 3.51 9.39
C GLY A 24 3.70 4.13 10.66
N LEU A 25 2.42 3.88 10.92
CA LEU A 25 1.74 4.34 12.14
C LEU A 25 2.31 3.67 13.39
N ALA A 26 2.62 2.38 13.32
CA ALA A 26 3.28 1.66 14.42
C ALA A 26 4.67 2.25 14.71
N GLY A 27 5.43 2.62 13.68
CA GLY A 27 6.72 3.30 13.83
C GLY A 27 6.58 4.66 14.53
N VAL A 28 5.68 5.52 14.06
CA VAL A 28 5.41 6.82 14.70
C VAL A 28 4.95 6.63 16.14
N LEU A 29 3.99 5.73 16.39
CA LEU A 29 3.48 5.49 17.73
C LEU A 29 4.56 4.96 18.66
N TRP A 30 5.43 4.07 18.17
CA TRP A 30 6.56 3.54 18.93
C TRP A 30 7.55 4.64 19.35
N ASP A 31 7.96 5.49 18.40
CA ASP A 31 8.82 6.66 18.65
C ASP A 31 8.21 7.62 19.69
N THR A 32 6.88 7.80 19.63
CA THR A 32 6.15 8.69 20.55
C THR A 32 6.04 8.09 21.96
N LEU A 33 5.83 6.78 22.08
CA LEU A 33 5.65 6.09 23.37
C LEU A 33 6.98 5.83 24.08
N LEU A 34 8.04 5.58 23.32
CA LEU A 34 9.36 5.24 23.84
C LEU A 34 10.42 6.07 23.09
N PRO A 35 10.65 7.34 23.46
CA PRO A 35 11.60 8.21 22.79
C PRO A 35 13.05 7.91 23.25
N THR A 36 13.46 6.66 23.16
CA THR A 36 14.84 6.22 23.43
C THR A 36 15.58 6.03 22.09
N PRO A 37 16.90 6.26 22.04
CA PRO A 37 17.66 6.11 20.79
C PRO A 37 17.46 4.76 20.09
N ASP A 38 17.35 3.67 20.85
CA ASP A 38 17.14 2.32 20.32
C ASP A 38 15.74 2.15 19.72
N ALA A 39 14.73 2.76 20.35
CA ALA A 39 13.36 2.76 19.87
C ALA A 39 13.19 3.59 18.60
N ASN A 40 13.94 4.69 18.45
CA ASN A 40 13.95 5.49 17.22
C ASN A 40 14.49 4.70 16.02
N ILE A 41 15.47 3.82 16.23
CA ILE A 41 15.97 2.91 15.18
C ILE A 41 14.86 1.95 14.75
N GLY A 42 14.16 1.34 15.71
CA GLY A 42 13.02 0.47 15.45
C GLY A 42 11.89 1.18 14.69
N ALA A 43 11.52 2.38 15.14
CA ALA A 43 10.53 3.22 14.49
C ALA A 43 10.94 3.61 13.05
N GLY A 44 12.21 3.97 12.86
CA GLY A 44 12.79 4.27 11.56
C GLY A 44 12.73 3.09 10.60
N LEU A 45 13.02 1.87 11.06
CA LEU A 45 12.90 0.65 10.25
C LEU A 45 11.46 0.36 9.85
N LEU A 46 10.51 0.56 10.77
CA LEU A 46 9.07 0.39 10.47
C LEU A 46 8.61 1.38 9.40
N LEU A 47 9.06 2.63 9.45
CA LEU A 47 8.80 3.62 8.40
C LEU A 47 9.49 3.28 7.08
N LEU A 48 10.74 2.83 7.13
CA LEU A 48 11.53 2.45 5.97
C LEU A 48 10.89 1.29 5.19
N ILE A 49 10.21 0.37 5.88
CA ILE A 49 9.48 -0.74 5.24
C ILE A 49 8.04 -0.32 4.88
N GLY A 50 7.36 0.40 5.78
CA GLY A 50 5.96 0.77 5.63
C GLY A 50 5.70 1.72 4.45
N LEU A 51 6.59 2.69 4.23
CA LEU A 51 6.43 3.67 3.15
C LEU A 51 6.53 3.02 1.75
N PRO A 52 7.55 2.20 1.42
CA PRO A 52 7.58 1.48 0.15
C PRO A 52 6.37 0.57 -0.07
N LEU A 53 5.93 -0.16 0.96
CA LEU A 53 4.74 -1.02 0.85
C LEU A 53 3.49 -0.18 0.54
N THR A 54 3.34 0.97 1.20
CA THR A 54 2.24 1.90 0.91
C THR A 54 2.26 2.35 -0.55
N ILE A 55 3.44 2.74 -1.06
CA ILE A 55 3.62 3.16 -2.46
C ILE A 55 3.27 2.01 -3.42
N ILE A 56 3.75 0.79 -3.17
CA ILE A 56 3.44 -0.38 -3.98
C ILE A 56 1.92 -0.62 -3.99
N GLY A 57 1.27 -0.57 -2.84
CA GLY A 57 -0.18 -0.73 -2.73
C GLY A 57 -0.95 0.29 -3.56
N VAL A 58 -0.58 1.57 -3.47
CA VAL A 58 -1.16 2.66 -4.27
C VAL A 58 -0.96 2.43 -5.76
N VAL A 59 0.25 2.05 -6.20
CA VAL A 59 0.55 1.77 -7.61
C VAL A 59 -0.34 0.64 -8.15
N LEU A 60 -0.52 -0.45 -7.39
CA LEU A 60 -1.38 -1.56 -7.80
C LEU A 60 -2.85 -1.13 -7.92
N LEU A 61 -3.33 -0.29 -7.00
CA LEU A 61 -4.69 0.26 -7.05
C LEU A 61 -4.90 1.17 -8.27
N VAL A 62 -3.92 2.04 -8.57
CA VAL A 62 -3.95 2.92 -9.75
C VAL A 62 -3.94 2.08 -11.03
N LEU A 63 -3.07 1.07 -11.13
CA LEU A 63 -3.03 0.19 -12.29
C LEU A 63 -4.35 -0.55 -12.50
N ALA A 64 -4.97 -1.05 -11.43
CA ALA A 64 -6.27 -1.69 -11.53
C ALA A 64 -7.35 -0.72 -12.02
N ALA A 65 -7.38 0.53 -11.52
CA ALA A 65 -8.31 1.55 -11.98
C ALA A 65 -8.11 1.91 -13.46
N VAL A 66 -6.86 2.04 -13.93
CA VAL A 66 -6.54 2.31 -15.33
C VAL A 66 -6.99 1.17 -16.25
N ILE A 67 -6.81 -0.09 -15.82
CA ILE A 67 -7.27 -1.26 -16.59
C ILE A 67 -8.80 -1.30 -16.67
N ASP A 68 -9.50 -1.03 -15.56
CA ASP A 68 -10.97 -0.99 -15.52
C ASP A 68 -11.52 0.09 -16.47
N LEU A 69 -10.92 1.29 -16.48
CA LEU A 69 -11.30 2.39 -17.37
C LEU A 69 -11.13 2.02 -18.85
N ARG A 70 -9.99 1.42 -19.23
CA ARG A 70 -9.74 0.99 -20.61
C ARG A 70 -10.70 -0.12 -21.05
N SER A 71 -10.98 -1.08 -20.17
CA SER A 71 -11.87 -2.21 -20.46
C SER A 71 -13.33 -1.76 -20.59
N GLY A 72 -13.76 -0.77 -19.81
CA GLY A 72 -15.09 -0.17 -19.90
C GLY A 72 -15.32 0.64 -21.18
N GLY A 73 -14.29 1.31 -21.69
CA GLY A 73 -14.36 2.03 -22.97
C GLY A 73 -14.50 1.12 -24.19
N GLN A 74 -13.96 -0.11 -24.11
CA GLN A 74 -13.97 -1.08 -25.21
C GLN A 74 -15.32 -1.80 -25.37
N ARG A 75 -16.19 -1.78 -24.35
CA ARG A 75 -17.57 -2.32 -24.42
C ARG A 75 -18.59 -1.35 -25.03
N ARG A 76 -18.20 -0.09 -25.29
CA ARG A 76 -19.09 0.97 -25.83
C ARG A 76 -18.84 1.29 -27.31
N ARG A 77 -17.93 0.57 -27.96
CA ARG A 77 -17.71 0.60 -29.41
C ARG A 77 -18.07 -0.77 -29.97
#